data_AF-A0A534Z5H9-F1
#
_entry.id   AF-A0A534Z5H9-F1
#
_cell.length_a   1.000
_cell.length_b   1.000
_cell.length_c   1.000
_cell.angle_alpha   90.00
_cell.angle_beta   90.00
_cell.angle_gamma   90.00
#
_symmetry.space_group_name_H-M   'P 1'
#
loop_
_entity.id
_entity.type
_entity.pdbx_description
1 polymer ?
#
loop_
_entity_poly.entity_id
_entity_poly.type
_entity_poly.pdbx_seq_one_letter_code
_entity_poly.pdbx_strand_id
1 'polypeptide(L)' 'MAIRHKHLTLDQGKIDRARRLLRTKSERETVERALDVVLAEEPILRAHRRTKGTGGFIEVFTRR' A
#
# COMPACT_ATOMS: atom_id res chain seq x y z
N MET A 1 1.35 12.45 -14.58
CA MET A 1 1.51 11.07 -15.07
C MET A 1 0.61 10.87 -16.29
N ALA A 2 1.05 10.08 -17.27
CA ALA A 2 0.26 9.81 -18.48
C ALA A 2 -0.68 8.63 -18.24
N ILE A 3 -2.00 8.84 -18.38
CA ILE A 3 -3.01 7.78 -18.28
C ILE A 3 -3.06 7.04 -19.61
N ARG A 4 -3.00 5.70 -19.57
CA ARG A 4 -3.13 4.86 -20.75
C ARG A 4 -4.08 3.71 -20.47
N HIS A 5 -4.96 3.42 -21.43
CA HIS A 5 -5.79 2.22 -21.37
C HIS A 5 -4.93 0.98 -21.67
N LYS A 6 -5.07 -0.04 -20.83
CA LYS A 6 -4.33 -1.30 -20.92
C LYS A 6 -5.31 -2.46 -20.82
N HIS A 7 -5.15 -3.44 -21.70
CA HIS A 7 -5.85 -4.72 -21.60
C HIS A 7 -4.98 -5.66 -20.77
N LEU A 8 -5.47 -6.03 -19.59
CA LEU A 8 -4.77 -6.91 -18.65
C LEU A 8 -5.70 -8.10 -18.34
N THR A 9 -5.11 -9.27 -18.16
CA THR A 9 -5.82 -10.43 -17.58
C THR A 9 -5.46 -10.52 -16.11
N LEU A 10 -6.46 -10.37 -15.24
CA LEU A 10 -6.29 -10.34 -13.79
C LEU A 10 -7.20 -11.38 -13.14
N ASP A 11 -6.81 -11.83 -11.96
CA ASP A 11 -7.63 -12.71 -11.14
C ASP A 11 -8.75 -11.90 -10.47
N GLN A 12 -10.01 -12.22 -10.83
CA GLN A 12 -11.18 -11.52 -10.31
C GLN A 12 -11.31 -11.61 -8.79
N GLY A 13 -10.96 -12.76 -8.19
CA GLY A 13 -11.05 -12.95 -6.74
C GLY A 13 -10.09 -12.02 -5.98
N LYS A 14 -8.90 -11.78 -6.54
CA LYS A 14 -7.95 -10.80 -5.99
C LYS A 14 -8.48 -9.38 -6.10
N ILE A 15 -9.09 -9.02 -7.24
CA ILE A 15 -9.67 -7.70 -7.47
C ILE A 15 -10.84 -7.45 -6.51
N ASP A 16 -11.74 -8.42 -6.33
CA ASP A 16 -12.86 -8.29 -5.40
C ASP A 16 -12.41 -8.13 -3.95
N ARG A 17 -11.38 -8.89 -3.55
CA ARG A 17 -10.79 -8.76 -2.21
C ARG A 17 -10.15 -7.39 -2.01
N ALA A 18 -9.36 -6.94 -2.98
CA ALA A 18 -8.74 -5.61 -2.96
C ALA A 18 -9.81 -4.50 -2.93
N ARG A 19 -10.91 -4.65 -3.69
CA ARG A 19 -12.02 -3.69 -3.72
C ARG A 19 -12.69 -3.55 -2.36
N ARG A 20 -12.92 -4.67 -1.66
CA ARG A 20 -13.45 -4.66 -0.28
C ARG A 20 -12.49 -4.03 0.71
N LEU A 21 -11.20 -4.36 0.61
CA LEU A 21 -10.15 -3.84 1.50
C LEU A 21 -9.97 -2.33 1.34
N LEU A 22 -9.92 -1.85 0.09
CA LEU A 22 -9.66 -0.45 -0.27
C LEU A 22 -10.94 0.40 -0.35
N ARG A 23 -12.12 -0.22 -0.19
CA ARG A 23 -13.45 0.40 -0.24
C ARG A 23 -13.68 1.22 -1.52
N THR A 24 -13.22 0.70 -2.66
CA THR A 24 -13.30 1.33 -3.97
C THR A 24 -14.57 0.89 -4.71
N LYS A 25 -15.02 1.70 -5.68
CA LYS A 25 -16.29 1.48 -6.40
C LYS A 25 -16.11 0.75 -7.73
N SER A 26 -14.91 0.79 -8.31
CA SER A 26 -14.60 0.16 -9.60
C SER A 26 -13.28 -0.60 -9.58
N GLU A 27 -13.10 -1.53 -10.52
CA GLU A 27 -11.84 -2.28 -10.66
C GLU A 27 -10.68 -1.35 -11.01
N ARG A 28 -10.88 -0.41 -11.93
CA ARG A 28 -9.89 0.60 -12.28
C ARG A 28 -9.44 1.37 -11.03
N GLU A 29 -10.38 1.89 -10.25
CA GLU A 29 -10.07 2.60 -9.01
C GLU A 29 -9.34 1.70 -8.01
N THR A 30 -9.70 0.42 -7.94
CA THR A 30 -9.03 -0.56 -7.08
C THR A 30 -7.57 -0.74 -7.46
N VAL A 31 -7.28 -0.90 -8.75
CA VAL A 31 -5.91 -1.07 -9.26
C VAL A 31 -5.09 0.20 -9.04
N GLU A 32 -5.62 1.37 -9.39
CA GLU A 32 -4.92 2.65 -9.18
C GLU A 32 -4.63 2.87 -7.69
N ARG A 33 -5.63 2.67 -6.81
CA ARG A 33 -5.45 2.85 -5.36
C ARG A 33 -4.45 1.85 -4.79
N ALA A 34 -4.45 0.61 -5.27
CA ALA A 34 -3.47 -0.39 -4.85
C ALA A 34 -2.04 0.02 -5.23
N LEU A 35 -1.86 0.59 -6.43
CA LEU A 35 -0.57 1.12 -6.87
C LEU A 35 -0.14 2.31 -6.00
N ASP A 36 -1.06 3.23 -5.69
CA ASP A 36 -0.78 4.37 -4.81
C ASP A 36 -0.30 3.91 -3.43
N VAL A 37 -0.94 2.90 -2.84
CA VAL A 37 -0.54 2.33 -1.55
C VAL A 37 0.87 1.75 -1.60
N VAL A 38 1.17 0.94 -2.62
CA VAL A 38 2.50 0.33 -2.78
C VAL A 38 3.58 1.40 -2.97
N LEU A 39 3.29 2.43 -3.76
CA LEU A 39 4.22 3.55 -3.98
C LEU A 39 4.42 4.39 -2.71
N ALA A 40 3.39 4.55 -1.89
CA ALA A 40 3.47 5.24 -0.60
C ALA A 40 4.25 4.45 0.46
N GLU A 41 4.17 3.12 0.43
CA GLU A 41 4.91 2.23 1.34
C GLU A 41 6.41 2.18 1.03
N GLU A 42 6.79 2.28 -0.25
CA GLU A 42 8.17 2.06 -0.68
C GLU A 42 9.19 3.02 -0.01
N PRO A 43 8.95 4.33 0.23
CA PRO A 43 9.82 5.17 1.04
C PRO A 43 10.02 4.66 2.47
N ILE A 44 8.96 4.16 3.11
CA ILE A 44 9.01 3.61 4.47
C ILE A 44 9.83 2.34 4.48
N LEU A 45 9.57 1.43 3.54
CA LEU A 45 10.34 0.20 3.40
C LEU A 45 11.81 0.47 3.08
N ARG A 46 12.11 1.47 2.22
CA ARG A 46 13.47 1.92 1.95
C ARG A 46 14.17 2.46 3.20
N ALA A 47 13.49 3.31 3.96
CA ALA A 47 14.01 3.82 5.22
C ALA A 47 14.26 2.68 6.22
N HIS A 48 13.30 1.76 6.37
CA HIS A 48 13.42 0.60 7.25
C HIS A 48 14.57 -0.34 6.85
N ARG A 49 14.74 -0.62 5.55
CA ARG A 49 15.89 -1.40 5.04
C ARG A 49 17.22 -0.72 5.34
N ARG A 50 17.28 0.61 5.26
CA ARG A 50 18.49 1.40 5.59
C ARG A 50 18.78 1.38 7.08
N THR A 51 17.76 1.32 7.94
CA THR A 51 17.94 1.37 9.39
C THR A 51 18.21 0.01 10.04
N LYS A 52 18.27 -1.12 9.29
CA LYS A 52 18.70 -2.46 9.76
C LYS A 52 18.30 -2.82 11.22
N GLY A 53 17.10 -2.41 11.67
CA GLY A 53 16.63 -2.71 13.02
C GLY A 53 17.28 -1.93 14.18
N THR A 54 18.04 -0.84 13.94
CA THR A 54 18.71 -0.07 15.01
C THR A 54 17.80 0.94 15.74
N GLY A 55 16.50 0.97 15.45
CA GLY A 55 15.53 1.88 16.09
C GLY A 55 14.61 1.14 17.05
N GLY A 56 14.98 1.08 18.33
CA GLY A 56 14.10 0.59 19.39
C GLY A 56 13.02 1.61 19.76
N PHE A 57 11.85 1.13 20.17
CA PHE A 57 10.82 1.97 20.78
C PHE A 57 11.16 2.20 22.26
N ILE A 58 11.20 3.45 22.70
CA ILE A 58 11.34 3.80 24.12
C ILE A 58 9.94 4.16 24.63
N GLU A 59 9.48 3.50 25.69
CA GLU A 59 8.19 3.79 26.31
C GLU A 59 8.31 5.09 27.13
N VAL A 60 7.79 6.19 26.61
CA VAL A 60 7.90 7.53 27.23
C VAL A 60 6.79 7.81 28.25
N PHE A 61 5.76 6.96 28.31
CA PHE A 61 4.62 7.14 29.20
C PHE A 61 4.61 6.12 30.35
N THR A 62 5.58 6.23 31.25
CA THR A 62 5.41 5.68 32.60
C THR A 62 4.58 6.67 33.43
N ARG A 63 3.43 6.19 33.89
CA ARG A 63 2.43 6.89 34.73
C ARG A 63 3.06 7.52 35.98
N ARG A 64 2.63 8.74 36.29
CA ARG A 64 2.46 9.24 37.67
C ARG A 64 0.99 9.14 38.05
#